data_AF-A0A832FT01-F1
#
_entry.id   AF-A0A832FT01-F1
#
_cell.length_a   1.000
_cell.length_b   1.000
_cell.length_c   1.000
_cell.angle_alpha   90.00
_cell.angle_beta   90.00
_cell.angle_gamma   90.00
#
_symmetry.space_group_name_H-M   'P 1'
#
loop_
_entity.id
_entity.type
_entity.pdbx_description
1 polymer ?
#
loop_
_entity_poly.entity_id
_entity_poly.type
_entity_poly.pdbx_seq_one_letter_code
_entity_poly.pdbx_strand_id
1 'polypeptide(L)'
;MTLGIRRRLANWGLVLAAILLWPTTVAPAQSRWPVPPETVAIDLSASGKQVRVVFDGDGLAYEATVDFLLIGSTKVVLDITLPEPGRLDVRSTLPESQCEVRNVSVTANKGRAEIVSLVPSMSRTQARQLAEQRVDEIIAQVEQPFHEGAKGISAPQLAAFLRERGVTLPKENDPMQHNALIAAYARVKAAPAVLEELRKQCAALADAHPAWVGAETRAGWKKAERTALTTTLRKLVQMQLMADYLTRHGIPYQDSENLIEETAPLVDAVARITSGAIGSNAAQWREVRGRLGQAGIESVRRAVSVQLSIRLIPPVDVQDANSQWYLGQRVACRARDVSVIRVEGTLDPANNDAADWWILERYDAGEVNFRPARGNGFQIDRLFQTPQGTLLRVRGTGSAAANYWFELRPVNQRGRLQVTIHESPNDDRSEFPY
;
A
#
# COMPACT_ATOMS: atom_id res chain seq x y z
N MET A 1 -34.82 -32.91 -52.61
CA MET A 1 -33.54 -32.32 -52.14
C MET A 1 -33.71 -31.03 -51.31
N THR A 2 -34.87 -30.78 -50.68
CA THR A 2 -35.19 -29.46 -50.08
C THR A 2 -35.53 -29.48 -48.58
N LEU A 3 -35.70 -30.65 -47.95
CA LEU A 3 -35.98 -30.74 -46.50
C LEU A 3 -34.72 -30.70 -45.61
N GLY A 4 -33.59 -31.25 -46.09
CA GLY A 4 -32.36 -31.33 -45.29
C GLY A 4 -31.70 -29.97 -45.02
N ILE A 5 -31.83 -29.03 -45.97
CA ILE A 5 -31.23 -27.69 -45.87
C ILE A 5 -32.03 -26.81 -44.90
N ARG A 6 -33.36 -26.94 -44.88
CA ARG A 6 -34.23 -26.18 -43.95
C ARG A 6 -34.01 -26.58 -42.48
N ARG A 7 -33.79 -27.87 -42.19
CA ARG A 7 -33.45 -28.33 -40.83
C ARG A 7 -32.07 -27.86 -40.37
N ARG A 8 -31.09 -27.79 -41.27
CA ARG A 8 -29.76 -27.26 -40.91
C ARG A 8 -29.83 -25.76 -40.63
N LEU A 9 -30.50 -24.96 -41.45
CA LEU A 9 -30.63 -23.52 -41.21
C LEU A 9 -31.42 -23.17 -39.94
N ALA A 10 -32.45 -23.96 -39.59
CA ALA A 10 -33.19 -23.77 -38.33
C ALA A 10 -32.31 -24.08 -37.09
N ASN A 11 -31.46 -25.10 -37.16
CA ASN A 11 -30.53 -25.43 -36.07
C ASN A 11 -29.41 -24.38 -35.92
N TRP A 12 -28.90 -23.82 -37.03
CA TRP A 12 -27.93 -22.71 -36.96
C TRP A 12 -28.56 -21.42 -36.43
N GLY A 13 -29.83 -21.15 -36.74
CA GLY A 13 -30.58 -20.03 -36.16
C GLY A 13 -30.80 -20.16 -34.66
N LEU A 14 -31.06 -21.38 -34.16
CA LEU A 14 -31.19 -21.67 -32.73
C LEU A 14 -29.84 -21.62 -31.99
N VAL A 15 -28.75 -22.05 -32.63
CA VAL A 15 -27.39 -21.92 -32.06
C VAL A 15 -26.95 -20.46 -32.02
N LEU A 16 -27.21 -19.67 -33.06
CA LEU A 16 -26.94 -18.22 -33.07
C LEU A 16 -27.83 -17.47 -32.08
N ALA A 17 -29.11 -17.85 -31.94
CA ALA A 17 -29.98 -17.30 -30.91
C ALA A 17 -29.52 -17.69 -29.51
N ALA A 18 -28.99 -18.90 -29.29
CA ALA A 18 -28.43 -19.33 -28.00
C ALA A 18 -27.06 -18.67 -27.70
N ILE A 19 -26.32 -18.23 -28.71
CA ILE A 19 -25.09 -17.44 -28.54
C ILE A 19 -25.41 -15.95 -28.30
N LEU A 20 -26.49 -15.43 -28.90
CA LEU A 20 -26.97 -14.05 -28.70
C LEU A 20 -27.85 -13.89 -27.45
N LEU A 21 -28.44 -14.97 -26.95
CA LEU A 21 -29.20 -15.06 -25.70
C LEU A 21 -28.44 -15.83 -24.61
N TRP A 22 -27.17 -16.19 -24.85
CA TRP A 22 -26.30 -16.53 -23.74
C TRP A 22 -26.31 -15.28 -22.87
N PRO A 23 -26.79 -15.34 -21.62
CA PRO A 23 -26.58 -14.23 -20.75
C PRO A 23 -25.07 -14.07 -20.74
N THR A 24 -24.57 -12.94 -21.23
CA THR A 24 -23.38 -12.36 -20.64
C THR A 24 -23.73 -12.33 -19.17
N THR A 25 -23.34 -13.40 -18.48
CA THR A 25 -23.16 -13.44 -17.05
C THR A 25 -21.99 -12.52 -16.85
N VAL A 26 -22.28 -11.22 -17.02
CA VAL A 26 -21.67 -10.17 -16.26
C VAL A 26 -21.90 -10.68 -14.85
N ALA A 27 -20.88 -11.37 -14.31
CA ALA A 27 -20.78 -11.66 -12.90
C ALA A 27 -21.30 -10.39 -12.23
N PRO A 28 -22.37 -10.46 -11.40
CA PRO A 28 -23.07 -9.27 -10.95
C PRO A 28 -22.01 -8.28 -10.52
N ALA A 29 -21.83 -7.23 -11.34
CA ALA A 29 -20.67 -6.36 -11.22
C ALA A 29 -20.72 -5.88 -9.78
N GLN A 30 -19.80 -6.36 -8.93
CA GLN A 30 -19.91 -6.29 -7.48
C GLN A 30 -20.31 -4.86 -7.12
N SER A 31 -21.59 -4.63 -6.90
CA SER A 31 -22.21 -3.29 -6.86
C SER A 31 -21.98 -2.64 -5.51
N ARG A 32 -20.94 -3.10 -4.82
CA ARG A 32 -20.61 -2.76 -3.47
C ARG A 32 -19.13 -2.98 -3.31
N TRP A 33 -18.38 -1.88 -3.35
CA TRP A 33 -17.03 -1.88 -2.84
C TRP A 33 -17.16 -1.83 -1.31
N PRO A 34 -16.68 -2.84 -0.57
CA PRO A 34 -16.80 -2.85 0.88
C PRO A 34 -15.91 -1.77 1.49
N VAL A 35 -16.49 -0.98 2.39
CA VAL A 35 -15.72 -0.08 3.26
C VAL A 35 -14.98 -0.96 4.25
N PRO A 36 -13.64 -0.87 4.35
CA PRO A 36 -12.88 -1.66 5.29
C PRO A 36 -13.22 -1.22 6.71
N PRO A 37 -13.10 -2.11 7.71
CA PRO A 37 -13.14 -1.67 9.10
C PRO A 37 -11.97 -0.73 9.40
N GLU A 38 -12.12 0.14 10.40
CA GLU A 38 -11.03 1.03 10.85
C GLU A 38 -9.81 0.24 11.30
N THR A 39 -10.03 -0.95 11.85
CA THR A 39 -8.99 -1.91 12.24
C THR A 39 -9.18 -3.23 11.52
N VAL A 40 -8.14 -3.70 10.84
CA VAL A 40 -8.06 -5.03 10.24
C VAL A 40 -7.22 -5.91 11.15
N ALA A 41 -7.86 -6.92 11.75
CA ALA A 41 -7.19 -7.89 12.60
C ALA A 41 -6.57 -9.01 11.74
N ILE A 42 -5.30 -9.31 11.98
CA ILE A 42 -4.52 -10.30 11.24
C ILE A 42 -3.84 -11.20 12.25
N ASP A 43 -3.95 -12.51 12.07
CA ASP A 43 -3.33 -13.46 12.98
C ASP A 43 -2.28 -14.28 12.25
N LEU A 44 -1.00 -13.97 12.49
CA LEU A 44 0.13 -14.73 11.95
C LEU A 44 0.37 -16.03 12.74
N SER A 45 -0.26 -16.21 13.90
CA SER A 45 -0.18 -17.45 14.68
C SER A 45 -1.16 -18.52 14.21
N ALA A 46 -2.19 -18.13 13.46
CA ALA A 46 -3.18 -19.05 12.93
C ALA A 46 -2.58 -19.90 11.79
N SER A 47 -2.38 -21.19 12.03
CA SER A 47 -2.02 -22.16 10.99
C SER A 47 -3.16 -22.28 9.96
N GLY A 48 -2.93 -21.86 8.70
CA GLY A 48 -3.95 -21.90 7.65
C GLY A 48 -3.49 -21.38 6.29
N LYS A 49 -4.39 -21.36 5.31
CA LYS A 49 -4.09 -21.02 3.89
C LYS A 49 -3.58 -19.58 3.65
N GLN A 50 -3.72 -18.67 4.61
CA GLN A 50 -3.36 -17.25 4.48
C GLN A 50 -1.95 -16.91 4.97
N VAL A 51 -1.38 -17.73 5.86
CA VAL A 51 -0.03 -17.51 6.41
C VAL A 51 0.90 -18.57 5.83
N ARG A 52 1.97 -18.13 5.18
CA ARG A 52 3.01 -18.98 4.62
C ARG A 52 4.26 -18.86 5.46
N VAL A 53 4.90 -20.00 5.69
CA VAL A 53 6.24 -20.02 6.26
C VAL A 53 7.23 -20.04 5.09
N VAL A 54 8.11 -19.04 5.05
CA VAL A 54 9.08 -18.86 3.98
C VAL A 54 10.49 -18.85 4.57
N PHE A 55 11.44 -19.46 3.87
CA PHE A 55 12.86 -19.44 4.24
C PHE A 55 13.64 -18.64 3.18
N ASP A 56 14.27 -17.54 3.57
CA ASP A 56 15.07 -16.72 2.67
C ASP A 56 16.44 -16.33 3.26
N GLY A 57 17.11 -15.31 2.68
CA GLY A 57 18.42 -14.86 3.12
C GLY A 57 18.48 -14.32 4.54
N ASP A 58 17.35 -13.90 5.11
CA ASP A 58 17.22 -13.40 6.49
C ASP A 58 16.75 -14.50 7.47
N GLY A 59 16.47 -15.72 6.98
CA GLY A 59 16.02 -16.86 7.77
C GLY A 59 14.55 -17.22 7.57
N LEU A 60 13.93 -17.73 8.63
CA LEU A 60 12.52 -18.08 8.73
C LEU A 60 11.71 -16.78 8.77
N ALA A 61 10.65 -16.73 7.97
CA ALA A 61 9.68 -15.66 8.04
C ALA A 61 8.25 -16.18 7.92
N TYR A 62 7.35 -15.56 8.68
CA TYR A 62 5.92 -15.75 8.54
C TYR A 62 5.38 -14.65 7.63
N GLU A 63 4.84 -15.03 6.48
CA GLU A 63 4.29 -14.12 5.50
C GLU A 63 2.78 -14.27 5.39
N ALA A 64 2.05 -13.16 5.46
CA ALA A 64 0.64 -13.08 5.10
C ALA A 64 0.45 -12.02 4.02
N THR A 65 -0.52 -12.28 3.14
CA THR A 65 -0.99 -11.27 2.18
C THR A 65 -2.37 -10.80 2.61
N VAL A 66 -2.56 -9.49 2.62
CA VAL A 66 -3.84 -8.87 2.95
C VAL A 66 -4.22 -7.89 1.85
N ASP A 67 -5.44 -8.01 1.35
CA ASP A 67 -6.01 -7.15 0.34
C ASP A 67 -7.33 -6.51 0.79
N PHE A 68 -7.49 -5.22 0.51
CA PHE A 68 -8.74 -4.50 0.73
C PHE A 68 -8.78 -3.22 -0.12
N LEU A 69 -9.92 -2.54 -0.15
CA LEU A 69 -10.08 -1.24 -0.80
C LEU A 69 -10.05 -0.14 0.26
N LEU A 70 -9.18 0.85 0.13
CA LEU A 70 -9.10 1.99 1.06
C LEU A 70 -10.13 3.07 0.68
N ILE A 71 -11.41 2.72 0.81
CA ILE A 71 -12.55 3.61 0.54
C ILE A 71 -13.21 4.03 1.86
N GLY A 72 -13.78 5.23 1.91
CA GLY A 72 -14.50 5.74 3.09
C GLY A 72 -13.63 6.04 4.32
N SER A 73 -12.35 5.67 4.28
CA SER A 73 -11.38 5.88 5.34
C SER A 73 -10.12 6.47 4.76
N THR A 74 -9.56 7.48 5.41
CA THR A 74 -8.23 8.02 5.08
C THR A 74 -7.11 7.20 5.71
N LYS A 75 -7.45 6.36 6.69
CA LYS A 75 -6.54 5.51 7.44
C LYS A 75 -7.21 4.20 7.84
N VAL A 76 -6.48 3.10 7.75
CA VAL A 76 -6.82 1.79 8.32
C VAL A 76 -5.66 1.34 9.21
N VAL A 77 -5.95 0.82 10.39
CA VAL A 77 -4.96 0.25 11.30
C VAL A 77 -4.91 -1.26 11.11
N LEU A 78 -3.71 -1.82 11.00
CA LEU A 78 -3.50 -3.26 11.08
C LEU A 78 -3.15 -3.61 12.51
N ASP A 79 -3.96 -4.45 13.14
CA ASP A 79 -3.64 -5.09 14.43
C ASP A 79 -3.25 -6.53 14.15
N ILE A 80 -1.97 -6.85 14.36
CA ILE A 80 -1.36 -8.10 13.92
C ILE A 80 -0.98 -8.92 15.16
N THR A 81 -1.61 -10.07 15.35
CA THR A 81 -1.19 -11.06 16.34
C THR A 81 -0.01 -11.84 15.81
N LEU A 82 1.08 -11.88 16.58
CA LEU A 82 2.32 -12.55 16.22
C LEU A 82 2.45 -13.86 17.01
N PRO A 83 2.93 -14.96 16.40
CA PRO A 83 3.22 -16.19 17.13
C PRO A 83 4.33 -15.98 18.18
N GLU A 84 5.25 -15.05 17.92
CA GLU A 84 6.38 -14.69 18.79
C GLU A 84 6.84 -13.25 18.53
N PRO A 85 7.63 -12.64 19.42
CA PRO A 85 8.23 -11.32 19.17
C PRO A 85 9.14 -11.37 17.93
N GLY A 86 9.34 -10.22 17.27
CA GLY A 86 10.28 -10.12 16.14
C GLY A 86 10.18 -8.81 15.37
N ARG A 87 10.94 -8.71 14.29
CA ARG A 87 10.86 -7.58 13.36
C ARG A 87 9.67 -7.79 12.44
N LEU A 88 8.78 -6.80 12.38
CA LEU A 88 7.66 -6.80 11.46
C LEU A 88 7.94 -5.88 10.28
N ASP A 89 7.88 -6.45 9.07
CA ASP A 89 7.98 -5.74 7.81
C ASP A 89 6.59 -5.74 7.14
N VAL A 90 6.04 -4.55 6.89
CA VAL A 90 4.77 -4.38 6.16
C VAL A 90 5.04 -3.58 4.91
N ARG A 91 4.75 -4.14 3.74
CA ARG A 91 5.06 -3.51 2.45
C ARG A 91 3.87 -3.59 1.51
N SER A 92 3.60 -2.51 0.78
CA SER A 92 2.71 -2.59 -0.37
C SER A 92 3.35 -3.41 -1.47
N THR A 93 2.59 -4.34 -2.01
CA THR A 93 2.97 -5.17 -3.16
C THR A 93 2.35 -4.67 -4.47
N LEU A 94 1.45 -3.68 -4.39
CA LEU A 94 0.85 -3.01 -5.55
C LEU A 94 1.54 -1.65 -5.78
N PRO A 95 2.33 -1.48 -6.85
CA PRO A 95 2.98 -0.21 -7.18
C PRO A 95 1.98 0.92 -7.50
N GLU A 96 0.81 0.57 -8.01
CA GLU A 96 -0.24 1.54 -8.38
C GLU A 96 -1.05 2.04 -7.16
N SER A 97 -0.91 1.39 -6.00
CA SER A 97 -1.67 1.72 -4.80
C SER A 97 -1.32 3.12 -4.31
N GLN A 98 -2.33 3.97 -4.13
CA GLN A 98 -2.16 5.33 -3.59
C GLN A 98 -2.21 5.32 -2.06
N CYS A 99 -1.44 4.43 -1.42
CA CYS A 99 -1.35 4.33 0.02
C CYS A 99 0.09 4.29 0.51
N GLU A 100 0.27 4.59 1.80
CA GLU A 100 1.55 4.54 2.49
C GLU A 100 1.42 3.74 3.79
N VAL A 101 2.43 2.93 4.08
CA VAL A 101 2.56 2.21 5.35
C VAL A 101 3.36 3.08 6.31
N ARG A 102 2.77 3.41 7.47
CA ARG A 102 3.39 4.22 8.53
C ARG A 102 3.32 3.52 9.88
N ASN A 103 4.14 4.00 10.82
CA ASN A 103 4.05 3.65 12.24
C ASN A 103 4.09 2.13 12.52
N VAL A 104 4.92 1.40 11.76
CA VAL A 104 5.12 -0.03 11.99
C VAL A 104 5.83 -0.23 13.32
N SER A 105 5.21 -0.98 14.22
CA SER A 105 5.73 -1.22 15.56
C SER A 105 5.36 -2.62 16.05
N VAL A 106 6.16 -3.15 16.97
CA VAL A 106 5.92 -4.43 17.63
C VAL A 106 6.06 -4.22 19.13
N THR A 107 5.04 -4.63 19.88
CA THR A 107 5.06 -4.66 21.35
C THR A 107 4.69 -6.06 21.80
N ALA A 108 5.66 -6.79 22.36
CA ALA A 108 5.51 -8.21 22.69
C ALA A 108 5.02 -9.01 21.46
N ASN A 109 3.89 -9.71 21.57
CA ASN A 109 3.32 -10.55 20.52
C ASN A 109 2.27 -9.80 19.67
N LYS A 110 2.32 -8.46 19.65
CA LYS A 110 1.39 -7.62 18.89
C LYS A 110 2.17 -6.67 17.98
N GLY A 111 1.93 -6.81 16.68
CA GLY A 111 2.32 -5.87 15.65
C GLY A 111 1.24 -4.84 15.39
N ARG A 112 1.63 -3.63 15.03
CA ARG A 112 0.74 -2.57 14.56
C ARG A 112 1.35 -1.87 13.36
N ALA A 113 0.51 -1.55 12.37
CA ALA A 113 0.87 -0.68 11.25
C ALA A 113 -0.31 0.21 10.87
N GLU A 114 -0.04 1.38 10.28
CA GLU A 114 -1.07 2.27 9.75
C GLU A 114 -0.97 2.35 8.23
N ILE A 115 -2.10 2.14 7.55
CA ILE A 115 -2.22 2.26 6.10
C ILE A 115 -2.97 3.56 5.81
N VAL A 116 -2.27 4.54 5.27
CA VAL A 116 -2.78 5.90 5.06
C VAL A 116 -2.97 6.15 3.57
N SER A 117 -4.10 6.72 3.18
CA SER A 117 -4.33 7.13 1.79
C SER A 117 -3.46 8.34 1.45
N LEU A 118 -2.73 8.26 0.35
CA LEU A 118 -2.00 9.39 -0.23
C LEU A 118 -2.92 10.35 -0.98
N VAL A 119 -4.14 9.92 -1.31
CA VAL A 119 -5.11 10.68 -2.09
C VAL A 119 -6.47 10.58 -1.40
N PRO A 120 -6.72 11.43 -0.39
CA PRO A 120 -8.00 11.46 0.27
C PRO A 120 -9.10 11.87 -0.71
N SER A 121 -10.31 11.37 -0.47
CA SER A 121 -11.48 11.74 -1.27
C SER A 121 -11.67 13.25 -1.29
N MET A 122 -11.78 13.84 -2.48
CA MET A 122 -11.95 15.29 -2.65
C MET A 122 -13.11 15.61 -3.60
N SER A 123 -14.13 16.27 -3.07
CA SER A 123 -15.21 16.86 -3.87
C SER A 123 -14.78 18.15 -4.56
N ARG A 124 -15.51 18.57 -5.59
CA ARG A 124 -15.29 19.88 -6.23
C ARG A 124 -15.35 21.05 -5.24
N THR A 125 -16.27 21.00 -4.28
CA THR A 125 -16.41 22.05 -3.25
C THR A 125 -15.18 22.13 -2.36
N GLN A 126 -14.63 20.98 -1.95
CA GLN A 126 -13.38 20.93 -1.20
C GLN A 126 -12.19 21.44 -2.02
N ALA A 127 -12.10 21.08 -3.31
CA ALA A 127 -11.05 21.59 -4.20
C ALA A 127 -11.09 23.13 -4.30
N ARG A 128 -12.30 23.72 -4.40
CA ARG A 128 -12.48 25.17 -4.39
C ARG A 128 -12.03 25.79 -3.07
N GLN A 129 -12.43 25.23 -1.92
CA GLN A 129 -12.04 25.74 -0.60
C GLN A 129 -10.52 25.69 -0.39
N LEU A 130 -9.89 24.58 -0.79
CA LEU A 130 -8.42 24.43 -0.74
C LEU A 130 -7.72 25.43 -1.67
N ALA A 131 -8.28 25.71 -2.84
CA ALA A 131 -7.76 26.73 -3.74
C ALA A 131 -7.88 28.15 -3.14
N GLU A 132 -9.02 28.47 -2.53
CA GLU A 132 -9.23 29.73 -1.81
C GLU A 132 -8.20 29.89 -0.68
N GLN A 133 -8.03 28.86 0.16
CA GLN A 133 -7.06 28.85 1.25
C GLN A 133 -5.61 29.04 0.76
N ARG A 134 -5.18 28.28 -0.26
CA ARG A 134 -3.82 28.41 -0.81
C ARG A 134 -3.53 29.81 -1.35
N VAL A 135 -4.51 30.42 -2.02
CA VAL A 135 -4.32 31.79 -2.54
C VAL A 135 -4.28 32.82 -1.41
N ASP A 136 -5.09 32.64 -0.38
CA ASP A 136 -5.08 33.51 0.79
C ASP A 136 -3.77 33.38 1.58
N GLU A 137 -3.19 32.18 1.66
CA GLU A 137 -1.85 31.94 2.24
C GLU A 137 -0.74 32.64 1.46
N ILE A 138 -0.75 32.57 0.12
CA ILE A 138 0.20 33.29 -0.73
C ILE A 138 0.13 34.80 -0.47
N ILE A 139 -1.09 35.34 -0.42
CA ILE A 139 -1.31 36.77 -0.14
C ILE A 139 -0.79 37.11 1.26
N ALA A 140 -1.11 36.30 2.27
CA ALA A 140 -0.69 36.51 3.65
C ALA A 140 0.84 36.48 3.79
N GLN A 141 1.53 35.56 3.11
CA GLN A 141 2.99 35.48 3.10
C GLN A 141 3.63 36.75 2.52
N VAL A 142 3.04 37.34 1.47
CA VAL A 142 3.52 38.60 0.89
C VAL A 142 3.20 39.80 1.80
N GLU A 143 2.06 39.80 2.49
CA GLU A 143 1.65 40.88 3.40
C GLU A 143 2.41 40.86 4.74
N GLN A 144 2.89 39.69 5.19
CA GLN A 144 3.50 39.50 6.51
C GLN A 144 4.71 40.42 6.80
N PRO A 145 5.69 40.63 5.89
CA PRO A 145 6.80 41.55 6.15
C PRO A 145 6.34 42.99 6.37
N PHE A 146 5.28 43.43 5.67
CA PHE A 146 4.72 44.76 5.82
C PHE A 146 3.94 44.91 7.13
N HIS A 147 3.29 43.82 7.56
CA HIS A 147 2.62 43.75 8.85
C HIS A 147 3.62 43.87 10.01
N GLU A 148 4.72 43.10 9.98
CA GLU A 148 5.78 43.19 10.99
C GLU A 148 6.46 44.57 11.01
N GLY A 149 6.76 45.13 9.82
CA GLY A 149 7.33 46.47 9.70
C GLY A 149 6.40 47.59 10.20
N ALA A 150 5.09 47.35 10.27
CA ALA A 150 4.10 48.33 10.72
C ALA A 150 3.87 48.33 12.24
N LYS A 151 4.29 47.28 12.97
CA LYS A 151 4.17 47.21 14.45
C LYS A 151 4.93 48.31 15.18
N GLY A 152 5.98 48.86 14.56
CA GLY A 152 6.77 49.98 15.10
C GLY A 152 6.22 51.37 14.78
N ILE A 153 5.12 51.48 14.01
CA ILE A 153 4.55 52.75 13.56
C ILE A 153 3.41 53.13 14.49
N SER A 154 3.35 54.40 14.93
CA SER A 154 2.27 54.86 15.81
C SER A 154 0.90 54.87 15.13
N ALA A 155 -0.18 54.68 15.90
CA ALA A 155 -1.55 54.69 15.37
C ALA A 155 -1.90 55.97 14.58
N PRO A 156 -1.51 57.19 15.02
CA PRO A 156 -1.77 58.42 14.27
C PRO A 156 -1.06 58.45 12.90
N GLN A 157 0.17 57.94 12.82
CA GLN A 157 0.92 57.86 11.56
C GLN A 157 0.29 56.88 10.58
N LEU A 158 -0.14 55.70 11.07
CA LEU A 158 -0.86 54.72 10.26
C LEU A 158 -2.19 55.30 9.76
N ALA A 159 -2.94 55.97 10.63
CA ALA A 159 -4.21 56.60 10.28
C ALA A 159 -4.04 57.72 9.24
N ALA A 160 -3.02 58.56 9.37
CA ALA A 160 -2.70 59.61 8.40
C ALA A 160 -2.41 59.00 7.01
N PHE A 161 -1.51 58.00 6.95
CA PHE A 161 -1.20 57.30 5.71
C PHE A 161 -2.43 56.67 5.04
N LEU A 162 -3.28 56.01 5.84
CA LEU A 162 -4.48 55.35 5.35
C LEU A 162 -5.53 56.35 4.82
N ARG A 163 -5.70 57.50 5.49
CA ARG A 163 -6.59 58.58 5.03
C ARG A 163 -6.10 59.20 3.72
N GLU A 164 -4.80 59.44 3.57
CA GLU A 164 -4.20 59.92 2.31
C GLU A 164 -4.44 58.97 1.13
N ARG A 165 -4.61 57.68 1.42
CA ARG A 165 -4.92 56.63 0.43
C ARG A 165 -6.41 56.33 0.31
N GLY A 166 -7.27 57.15 0.92
CA GLY A 166 -8.73 57.04 0.81
C GLY A 166 -9.36 55.88 1.60
N VAL A 167 -8.66 55.32 2.59
CA VAL A 167 -9.20 54.24 3.43
C VAL A 167 -10.07 54.82 4.54
N THR A 168 -11.33 54.38 4.62
CA THR A 168 -12.25 54.75 5.70
C THR A 168 -11.83 54.09 7.01
N LEU A 169 -11.60 54.90 8.05
CA LEU A 169 -11.18 54.41 9.37
C LEU A 169 -12.36 54.41 10.36
N PRO A 170 -12.43 53.44 11.29
CA PRO A 170 -13.41 53.45 12.39
C PRO A 170 -13.12 54.60 13.39
N LYS A 171 -14.16 55.05 14.13
CA LYS A 171 -14.08 56.16 15.10
C LYS A 171 -13.17 55.81 16.29
N GLU A 172 -12.25 56.71 16.64
CA GLU A 172 -11.12 56.56 17.60
C GLU A 172 -11.55 56.12 19.01
N ASN A 173 -10.91 55.06 19.59
CA ASN A 173 -10.55 54.85 21.02
C ASN A 173 -10.33 53.38 21.50
N ASP A 174 -9.88 52.43 20.67
CA ASP A 174 -9.67 51.02 21.13
C ASP A 174 -8.30 50.45 20.67
N PRO A 175 -7.49 49.79 21.51
CA PRO A 175 -6.32 49.00 21.10
C PRO A 175 -6.58 48.01 19.96
N MET A 176 -7.80 47.45 19.84
CA MET A 176 -8.20 46.66 18.67
C MET A 176 -8.11 47.45 17.35
N GLN A 177 -8.21 48.78 17.39
CA GLN A 177 -8.03 49.64 16.22
C GLN A 177 -6.57 49.72 15.79
N HIS A 178 -5.60 49.63 16.71
CA HIS A 178 -4.20 49.73 16.31
C HIS A 178 -3.77 48.52 15.46
N ASN A 179 -4.13 47.31 15.87
CA ASN A 179 -3.88 46.10 15.06
C ASN A 179 -4.66 46.13 13.73
N ALA A 180 -5.89 46.66 13.72
CA ALA A 180 -6.65 46.85 12.48
C ALA A 180 -5.98 47.88 11.53
N LEU A 181 -5.41 48.96 12.08
CA LEU A 181 -4.63 49.95 11.32
C LEU A 181 -3.34 49.35 10.76
N ILE A 182 -2.63 48.51 11.53
CA ILE A 182 -1.45 47.77 11.09
C ILE A 182 -1.82 46.86 9.90
N ALA A 183 -2.91 46.09 10.02
CA ALA A 183 -3.37 45.20 8.97
C ALA A 183 -3.81 45.97 7.70
N ALA A 184 -4.54 47.08 7.86
CA ALA A 184 -4.93 47.94 6.74
C ALA A 184 -3.72 48.57 6.05
N TYR A 185 -2.74 49.05 6.82
CA TYR A 185 -1.49 49.59 6.29
C TYR A 185 -0.71 48.55 5.50
N ALA A 186 -0.55 47.35 6.07
CA ALA A 186 0.15 46.25 5.41
C ALA A 186 -0.50 45.92 4.06
N ARG A 187 -1.83 45.81 4.01
CA ARG A 187 -2.59 45.55 2.77
C ARG A 187 -2.37 46.62 1.69
N VAL A 188 -2.42 47.90 2.08
CA VAL A 188 -2.23 49.01 1.13
C VAL A 188 -0.78 49.07 0.62
N LYS A 189 0.20 48.91 1.53
CA LYS A 189 1.61 48.99 1.19
C LYS A 189 2.11 47.77 0.40
N ALA A 190 1.59 46.59 0.72
CA ALA A 190 1.91 45.35 0.02
C ALA A 190 1.19 45.22 -1.33
N ALA A 191 0.17 46.05 -1.63
CA ALA A 191 -0.66 45.89 -2.82
C ALA A 191 0.12 45.74 -4.14
N PRO A 192 1.20 46.50 -4.42
CA PRO A 192 2.01 46.31 -5.62
C PRO A 192 2.72 44.95 -5.64
N ALA A 193 3.31 44.53 -4.51
CA ALA A 193 4.00 43.24 -4.38
C ALA A 193 3.03 42.06 -4.49
N VAL A 194 1.84 42.17 -3.89
CA VAL A 194 0.77 41.16 -4.02
C VAL A 194 0.32 41.05 -5.48
N LEU A 195 0.14 42.16 -6.19
CA LEU A 195 -0.22 42.13 -7.62
C LEU A 195 0.84 41.44 -8.47
N GLU A 196 2.12 41.72 -8.22
CA GLU A 196 3.22 41.08 -8.92
C GLU A 196 3.28 39.58 -8.65
N GLU A 197 3.16 39.17 -7.38
CA GLU A 197 3.15 37.76 -7.00
C GLU A 197 1.95 37.02 -7.60
N LEU A 198 0.74 37.60 -7.56
CA LEU A 198 -0.42 37.00 -8.20
C LEU A 198 -0.23 36.81 -9.71
N ARG A 199 0.35 37.78 -10.42
CA ARG A 199 0.66 37.65 -11.86
C ARG A 199 1.67 36.54 -12.11
N LYS A 200 2.72 36.48 -11.30
CA LYS A 200 3.76 35.45 -11.38
C LYS A 200 3.18 34.05 -11.18
N GLN A 201 2.31 33.87 -10.18
CA GLN A 201 1.66 32.58 -9.92
C GLN A 201 0.69 32.19 -11.04
N CYS A 202 -0.13 33.12 -11.54
CA CYS A 202 -0.98 32.87 -12.71
C CYS A 202 -0.16 32.48 -13.96
N ALA A 203 0.94 33.18 -14.23
CA ALA A 203 1.84 32.87 -15.34
C ALA A 203 2.47 31.48 -15.19
N ALA A 204 3.01 31.15 -14.01
CA ALA A 204 3.61 29.84 -13.75
C ALA A 204 2.64 28.68 -14.00
N LEU A 205 1.38 28.81 -13.54
CA LEU A 205 0.35 27.79 -13.78
C LEU A 205 -0.03 27.68 -15.25
N ALA A 206 -0.16 28.81 -15.94
CA ALA A 206 -0.51 28.81 -17.36
C ALA A 206 0.64 28.33 -18.25
N ASP A 207 1.89 28.55 -17.86
CA ASP A 207 3.06 28.04 -18.58
C ASP A 207 3.24 26.53 -18.38
N ALA A 208 2.94 26.03 -17.19
CA ALA A 208 2.87 24.59 -16.93
C ALA A 208 1.72 23.90 -17.70
N HIS A 209 0.61 24.62 -17.92
CA HIS A 209 -0.60 24.09 -18.57
C HIS A 209 -1.12 25.04 -19.67
N PRO A 210 -0.49 25.03 -20.88
CA PRO A 210 -0.77 26.03 -21.91
C PRO A 210 -2.23 26.14 -22.36
N ALA A 211 -2.93 25.00 -22.40
CA ALA A 211 -4.30 24.90 -22.88
C ALA A 211 -5.37 25.40 -21.87
N TRP A 212 -4.99 25.69 -20.62
CA TRP A 212 -5.94 26.17 -19.59
C TRP A 212 -6.30 27.65 -19.73
N VAL A 213 -5.43 28.42 -20.39
CA VAL A 213 -5.55 29.88 -20.47
C VAL A 213 -5.14 30.39 -21.84
N GLY A 214 -6.10 30.95 -22.57
CA GLY A 214 -5.89 31.58 -23.86
C GLY A 214 -5.01 32.84 -23.83
N ALA A 215 -4.45 33.17 -24.99
CA ALA A 215 -3.50 34.28 -25.15
C ALA A 215 -4.09 35.64 -24.72
N GLU A 216 -5.38 35.89 -25.00
CA GLU A 216 -6.06 37.13 -24.62
C GLU A 216 -6.17 37.30 -23.10
N THR A 217 -6.53 36.22 -22.38
CA THR A 217 -6.61 36.23 -20.92
C THR A 217 -5.23 36.51 -20.30
N ARG A 218 -4.17 35.87 -20.82
CA ARG A 218 -2.79 36.13 -20.37
C ARG A 218 -2.37 37.59 -20.60
N ALA A 219 -2.69 38.13 -21.77
CA ALA A 219 -2.38 39.53 -22.10
C ALA A 219 -3.09 40.51 -21.14
N GLY A 220 -4.31 40.19 -20.71
CA GLY A 220 -5.11 40.98 -19.77
C GLY A 220 -4.49 41.10 -18.37
N TRP A 221 -3.71 40.12 -17.91
CA TRP A 221 -3.18 40.08 -16.53
C TRP A 221 -2.24 41.23 -16.19
N LYS A 222 -1.55 41.81 -17.19
CA LYS A 222 -0.68 42.99 -16.99
C LYS A 222 -1.45 44.20 -16.45
N LYS A 223 -2.72 44.33 -16.84
CA LYS A 223 -3.59 45.46 -16.45
C LYS A 223 -4.67 45.06 -15.44
N ALA A 224 -4.78 43.77 -15.11
CA ALA A 224 -5.78 43.27 -14.19
C ALA A 224 -5.56 43.77 -12.75
N GLU A 225 -6.67 44.08 -12.09
CA GLU A 225 -6.73 44.45 -10.69
C GLU A 225 -6.57 43.24 -9.76
N ARG A 226 -6.31 43.50 -8.48
CA ARG A 226 -6.05 42.48 -7.44
C ARG A 226 -7.19 41.45 -7.40
N THR A 227 -8.43 41.92 -7.32
CA THR A 227 -9.62 41.04 -7.22
C THR A 227 -9.75 40.11 -8.42
N ALA A 228 -9.50 40.60 -9.64
CA ALA A 228 -9.56 39.82 -10.86
C ALA A 228 -8.45 38.75 -10.91
N LEU A 229 -7.22 39.12 -10.52
CA LEU A 229 -6.10 38.19 -10.45
C LEU A 229 -6.29 37.14 -9.36
N THR A 230 -6.77 37.51 -8.17
CA THR A 230 -7.10 36.55 -7.10
C THR A 230 -8.15 35.55 -7.57
N THR A 231 -9.21 36.02 -8.24
CA THR A 231 -10.26 35.14 -8.78
C THR A 231 -9.70 34.20 -9.83
N THR A 232 -8.86 34.70 -10.74
CA THR A 232 -8.20 33.90 -11.76
C THR A 232 -7.29 32.85 -11.14
N LEU A 233 -6.45 33.23 -10.17
CA LEU A 233 -5.54 32.31 -9.52
C LEU A 233 -6.29 31.21 -8.76
N ARG A 234 -7.37 31.56 -8.04
CA ARG A 234 -8.23 30.57 -7.37
C ARG A 234 -8.81 29.56 -8.37
N LYS A 235 -9.26 30.02 -9.54
CA LYS A 235 -9.74 29.15 -10.62
C LYS A 235 -8.63 28.19 -11.09
N LEU A 236 -7.43 28.70 -11.35
CA LEU A 236 -6.29 27.90 -11.84
C LEU A 236 -5.79 26.90 -10.80
N VAL A 237 -5.71 27.29 -9.53
CA VAL A 237 -5.35 26.37 -8.44
C VAL A 237 -6.41 25.29 -8.26
N GLN A 238 -7.70 25.63 -8.38
CA GLN A 238 -8.78 24.64 -8.37
C GLN A 238 -8.66 23.65 -9.54
N MET A 239 -8.39 24.14 -10.76
CA MET A 239 -8.13 23.32 -11.94
C MET A 239 -7.00 22.34 -11.67
N GLN A 240 -5.87 22.80 -11.13
CA GLN A 240 -4.74 21.94 -10.80
C GLN A 240 -5.08 20.89 -9.74
N LEU A 241 -5.76 21.25 -8.66
CA LEU A 241 -6.17 20.29 -7.65
C LEU A 241 -7.06 19.18 -8.24
N MET A 242 -8.01 19.54 -9.10
CA MET A 242 -8.91 18.59 -9.76
C MET A 242 -8.17 17.71 -10.77
N ALA A 243 -7.28 18.30 -11.59
CA ALA A 243 -6.42 17.62 -12.55
C ALA A 243 -5.51 16.60 -11.86
N ASP A 244 -4.81 17.00 -10.80
CA ASP A 244 -3.93 16.13 -10.00
C ASP A 244 -4.73 14.98 -9.36
N TYR A 245 -5.93 15.28 -8.85
CA TYR A 245 -6.80 14.27 -8.25
C TYR A 245 -7.26 13.20 -9.23
N LEU A 246 -7.69 13.59 -10.43
CA LEU A 246 -8.05 12.66 -11.51
C LEU A 246 -6.84 11.86 -11.99
N THR A 247 -5.69 12.52 -12.16
CA THR A 247 -4.44 11.89 -12.60
C THR A 247 -4.01 10.79 -11.64
N ARG A 248 -4.04 11.05 -10.33
CA ARG A 248 -3.67 10.06 -9.30
C ARG A 248 -4.64 8.87 -9.20
N HIS A 249 -5.86 9.03 -9.72
CA HIS A 249 -6.83 7.93 -9.87
C HIS A 249 -6.83 7.29 -11.27
N GLY A 250 -5.87 7.66 -12.13
CA GLY A 250 -5.77 7.14 -13.49
C GLY A 250 -6.97 7.48 -14.37
N ILE A 251 -7.64 8.60 -14.09
CA ILE A 251 -8.79 9.08 -14.87
C ILE A 251 -8.30 10.07 -15.92
N PRO A 252 -8.45 9.75 -17.23
CA PRO A 252 -8.08 10.68 -18.28
C PRO A 252 -9.05 11.86 -18.31
N TYR A 253 -8.52 13.04 -18.60
CA TYR A 253 -9.27 14.24 -18.92
C TYR A 253 -8.54 14.97 -20.05
N GLN A 254 -9.23 15.92 -20.68
CA GLN A 254 -8.65 16.74 -21.74
C GLN A 254 -8.27 18.09 -21.15
N ASP A 255 -7.06 18.55 -21.42
CA ASP A 255 -6.66 19.90 -21.06
C ASP A 255 -7.41 20.92 -21.93
N SER A 256 -8.10 21.84 -21.28
CA SER A 256 -8.91 22.86 -21.93
C SER A 256 -9.10 24.09 -21.04
N GLU A 257 -9.56 25.20 -21.63
CA GLU A 257 -9.92 26.41 -20.87
C GLU A 257 -11.18 26.20 -19.99
N ASN A 258 -11.98 25.19 -20.33
CA ASN A 258 -13.22 24.80 -19.65
C ASN A 258 -13.02 23.61 -18.70
N LEU A 259 -11.77 23.30 -18.33
CA LEU A 259 -11.43 22.11 -17.55
C LEU A 259 -12.32 21.90 -16.32
N ILE A 260 -12.68 22.97 -15.60
CA ILE A 260 -13.56 22.83 -14.41
C ILE A 260 -14.91 22.22 -14.77
N GLU A 261 -15.53 22.65 -15.87
CA GLU A 261 -16.85 22.15 -16.28
C GLU A 261 -16.77 20.71 -16.77
N GLU A 262 -15.68 20.37 -17.47
CA GLU A 262 -15.43 19.03 -18.02
C GLU A 262 -15.03 18.02 -16.93
N THR A 263 -14.19 18.44 -15.98
CA THR A 263 -13.65 17.56 -14.93
C THR A 263 -14.52 17.49 -13.68
N ALA A 264 -15.36 18.50 -13.40
CA ALA A 264 -16.22 18.49 -12.21
C ALA A 264 -17.09 17.23 -12.07
N PRO A 265 -17.82 16.77 -13.11
CA PRO A 265 -18.59 15.55 -13.02
C PRO A 265 -17.75 14.30 -12.76
N LEU A 266 -16.50 14.27 -13.28
CA LEU A 266 -15.57 13.16 -13.08
C LEU A 266 -15.05 13.16 -11.63
N VAL A 267 -14.61 14.33 -11.14
CA VAL A 267 -14.14 14.50 -9.76
C VAL A 267 -15.21 14.09 -8.76
N ASP A 268 -16.44 14.56 -8.95
CA ASP A 268 -17.55 14.22 -8.06
C ASP A 268 -17.89 12.71 -8.13
N ALA A 269 -17.77 12.08 -9.31
CA ALA A 269 -17.97 10.64 -9.44
C ALA A 269 -16.87 9.84 -8.72
N VAL A 270 -15.59 10.21 -8.88
CA VAL A 270 -14.47 9.60 -8.15
C VAL A 270 -14.64 9.80 -6.65
N ALA A 271 -14.91 11.02 -6.20
CA ALA A 271 -15.13 11.36 -4.79
C ALA A 271 -16.25 10.53 -4.14
N ARG A 272 -17.36 10.29 -4.85
CA ARG A 272 -18.44 9.44 -4.35
C ARG A 272 -18.01 7.98 -4.16
N ILE A 273 -17.19 7.45 -5.05
CA ILE A 273 -16.62 6.10 -4.90
C ILE A 273 -15.65 6.06 -3.72
N THR A 274 -14.66 6.95 -3.71
CA THR A 274 -13.55 6.95 -2.74
C THR A 274 -14.00 7.29 -1.33
N SER A 275 -15.08 8.05 -1.16
CA SER A 275 -15.70 8.31 0.15
C SER A 275 -16.53 7.15 0.68
N GLY A 276 -16.77 6.09 -0.10
CA GLY A 276 -17.65 4.97 0.28
C GLY A 276 -19.13 5.34 0.37
N ALA A 277 -19.51 6.59 0.06
CA ALA A 277 -20.87 7.11 0.22
C ALA A 277 -21.91 6.40 -0.66
N ILE A 278 -21.48 5.76 -1.75
CA ILE A 278 -22.39 5.05 -2.64
C ILE A 278 -22.98 3.80 -1.98
N GLY A 279 -22.19 3.08 -1.18
CA GLY A 279 -22.58 1.81 -0.58
C GLY A 279 -23.20 0.84 -1.61
N SER A 280 -24.46 0.46 -1.37
CA SER A 280 -25.26 -0.41 -2.25
C SER A 280 -26.29 0.35 -3.11
N ASN A 281 -26.20 1.67 -3.22
CA ASN A 281 -27.17 2.48 -3.97
C ASN A 281 -27.01 2.32 -5.50
N ALA A 282 -27.88 1.52 -6.11
CA ALA A 282 -27.83 1.23 -7.54
C ALA A 282 -28.05 2.45 -8.46
N ALA A 283 -28.77 3.49 -8.01
CA ALA A 283 -28.97 4.70 -8.81
C ALA A 283 -27.67 5.52 -8.90
N GLN A 284 -26.97 5.67 -7.77
CA GLN A 284 -25.69 6.38 -7.73
C GLN A 284 -24.59 5.62 -8.48
N TRP A 285 -24.55 4.27 -8.38
CA TRP A 285 -23.64 3.47 -9.21
C TRP A 285 -23.90 3.61 -10.71
N ARG A 286 -25.17 3.73 -11.13
CA ARG A 286 -25.52 4.00 -12.53
C ARG A 286 -25.04 5.39 -12.98
N GLU A 287 -25.22 6.41 -12.15
CA GLU A 287 -24.72 7.77 -12.42
C GLU A 287 -23.19 7.77 -12.59
N VAL A 288 -22.47 7.19 -11.64
CA VAL A 288 -21.01 7.08 -11.68
C VAL A 288 -20.54 6.30 -12.90
N ARG A 289 -21.16 5.17 -13.22
CA ARG A 289 -20.84 4.41 -14.43
C ARG A 289 -21.10 5.20 -15.71
N GLY A 290 -22.14 6.02 -15.74
CA GLY A 290 -22.43 6.91 -16.86
C GLY A 290 -21.38 8.02 -17.05
N ARG A 291 -20.68 8.42 -15.98
CA ARG A 291 -19.63 9.45 -16.02
C ARG A 291 -18.24 8.89 -16.31
N LEU A 292 -17.84 7.84 -15.60
CA LEU A 292 -16.48 7.28 -15.67
C LEU A 292 -16.34 6.15 -16.69
N GLY A 293 -17.45 5.50 -17.07
CA GLY A 293 -17.40 4.22 -17.77
C GLY A 293 -16.81 3.09 -16.91
N GLN A 294 -16.70 1.90 -17.47
CA GLN A 294 -16.14 0.74 -16.78
C GLN A 294 -14.63 0.88 -16.56
N ALA A 295 -13.89 1.35 -17.57
CA ALA A 295 -12.44 1.55 -17.48
C ALA A 295 -12.05 2.56 -16.39
N GLY A 296 -12.79 3.67 -16.27
CA GLY A 296 -12.56 4.64 -15.21
C GLY A 296 -12.82 4.06 -13.81
N ILE A 297 -13.91 3.30 -13.64
CA ILE A 297 -14.19 2.59 -12.38
C ILE A 297 -13.04 1.64 -12.01
N GLU A 298 -12.48 0.90 -12.97
CA GLU A 298 -11.34 0.01 -12.74
C GLU A 298 -10.05 0.76 -12.40
N SER A 299 -9.79 1.92 -13.02
CA SER A 299 -8.68 2.79 -12.63
C SER A 299 -8.83 3.30 -11.19
N VAL A 300 -10.02 3.77 -10.80
CA VAL A 300 -10.27 4.16 -9.40
C VAL A 300 -10.05 2.97 -8.48
N ARG A 301 -10.54 1.77 -8.85
CA ARG A 301 -10.38 0.56 -8.04
C ARG A 301 -8.92 0.27 -7.80
N ARG A 302 -8.08 0.30 -8.84
CA ARG A 302 -6.63 0.06 -8.72
C ARG A 302 -5.96 1.09 -7.83
N ALA A 303 -6.31 2.36 -7.96
CA ALA A 303 -5.75 3.43 -7.14
C ALA A 303 -6.08 3.27 -5.63
N VAL A 304 -7.30 2.81 -5.30
CA VAL A 304 -7.70 2.57 -3.90
C VAL A 304 -7.43 1.15 -3.41
N SER A 305 -7.01 0.24 -4.28
CA SER A 305 -6.66 -1.13 -3.90
C SER A 305 -5.39 -1.13 -3.08
N VAL A 306 -5.45 -1.82 -1.96
CA VAL A 306 -4.33 -2.08 -1.08
C VAL A 306 -4.06 -3.58 -1.12
N GLN A 307 -2.80 -3.96 -1.37
CA GLN A 307 -2.34 -5.33 -1.25
C GLN A 307 -1.01 -5.31 -0.52
N LEU A 308 -0.98 -5.87 0.67
CA LEU A 308 0.17 -5.81 1.57
C LEU A 308 0.77 -7.20 1.72
N SER A 309 2.10 -7.25 1.68
CA SER A 309 2.87 -8.35 2.23
C SER A 309 3.25 -7.97 3.66
N ILE A 310 2.85 -8.79 4.60
CA ILE A 310 3.12 -8.64 6.02
C ILE A 310 4.03 -9.78 6.39
N ARG A 311 5.19 -9.44 6.93
CA ARG A 311 6.25 -10.39 7.18
C ARG A 311 6.79 -10.23 8.58
N LEU A 312 6.73 -11.29 9.38
CA LEU A 312 7.40 -11.37 10.67
C LEU A 312 8.72 -12.12 10.50
N ILE A 313 9.81 -11.51 10.98
CA ILE A 313 11.14 -12.09 11.08
C ILE A 313 11.45 -12.23 12.58
N PRO A 314 11.44 -13.45 13.13
CA PRO A 314 11.77 -13.69 14.52
C PRO A 314 13.20 -13.21 14.87
N PRO A 315 13.47 -12.81 16.12
CA PRO A 315 14.79 -12.39 16.53
C PRO A 315 15.75 -13.58 16.48
N VAL A 316 16.94 -13.37 15.94
CA VAL A 316 18.04 -14.33 15.97
C VAL A 316 19.01 -13.89 17.06
N ASP A 317 19.11 -14.66 18.15
CA ASP A 317 20.24 -14.51 19.06
C ASP A 317 21.48 -15.16 18.41
N VAL A 318 22.44 -14.32 18.05
CA VAL A 318 23.69 -14.75 17.41
C VAL A 318 24.64 -15.46 18.37
N GLN A 319 24.46 -15.30 19.68
CA GLN A 319 25.27 -15.94 20.73
C GLN A 319 24.67 -17.26 21.21
N ASP A 320 23.37 -17.46 21.01
CA ASP A 320 22.71 -18.73 21.26
C ASP A 320 22.82 -19.63 20.02
N ALA A 321 23.64 -20.69 20.12
CA ALA A 321 23.75 -21.70 19.08
C ALA A 321 22.37 -22.29 18.75
N ASN A 322 21.44 -22.36 19.71
CA ASN A 322 20.08 -22.85 19.47
C ASN A 322 19.21 -21.83 18.74
N SER A 323 19.51 -20.53 18.78
CA SER A 323 18.79 -19.48 18.05
C SER A 323 19.25 -19.40 16.59
N GLN A 324 20.52 -19.72 16.32
CA GLN A 324 20.97 -20.07 14.96
C GLN A 324 20.30 -21.36 14.44
N TRP A 325 19.90 -22.26 15.35
CA TRP A 325 19.13 -23.47 15.08
C TRP A 325 17.60 -23.28 15.12
N TYR A 326 17.06 -22.19 15.66
CA TYR A 326 15.61 -21.96 15.80
C TYR A 326 14.98 -21.60 14.44
N LEU A 327 15.79 -21.07 13.53
CA LEU A 327 15.53 -21.06 12.09
C LEU A 327 15.49 -22.48 11.46
N GLY A 328 15.77 -23.53 12.24
CA GLY A 328 15.93 -24.91 11.83
C GLY A 328 15.16 -25.97 12.63
N GLN A 329 14.25 -25.59 13.55
CA GLN A 329 13.26 -26.53 14.10
C GLN A 329 11.87 -25.87 14.01
N ARG A 330 10.89 -26.45 13.31
CA ARG A 330 10.37 -27.81 13.54
C ARG A 330 9.95 -28.57 12.27
N VAL A 331 10.32 -28.08 11.07
CA VAL A 331 9.88 -28.69 9.80
C VAL A 331 10.97 -28.66 8.71
N ALA A 332 11.86 -27.66 8.65
CA ALA A 332 13.01 -27.67 7.73
C ALA A 332 14.19 -26.85 8.29
N CYS A 333 15.40 -27.37 8.20
CA CYS A 333 16.67 -26.72 8.52
C CYS A 333 17.41 -26.39 7.21
N ARG A 334 17.86 -25.14 7.04
CA ARG A 334 18.76 -24.75 5.94
C ARG A 334 20.04 -24.17 6.52
N ALA A 335 21.16 -24.86 6.28
CA ALA A 335 22.47 -24.37 6.66
C ALA A 335 23.27 -23.97 5.41
N ARG A 336 23.97 -22.83 5.46
CA ARG A 336 24.88 -22.35 4.40
C ARG A 336 26.23 -22.04 4.99
N ASP A 337 27.28 -22.36 4.25
CA ASP A 337 28.67 -22.05 4.57
C ASP A 337 29.18 -22.62 5.89
N VAL A 338 28.55 -23.71 6.36
CA VAL A 338 28.92 -24.38 7.61
C VAL A 338 29.96 -25.49 7.37
N SER A 339 30.78 -25.73 8.38
CA SER A 339 31.80 -26.79 8.39
C SER A 339 31.25 -28.15 8.84
N VAL A 340 30.14 -28.16 9.58
CA VAL A 340 29.45 -29.35 10.09
C VAL A 340 27.97 -29.03 10.23
N ILE A 341 27.11 -29.98 9.86
CA ILE A 341 25.71 -30.01 10.29
C ILE A 341 25.55 -31.22 11.21
N ARG A 342 24.96 -31.03 12.38
CA ARG A 342 24.63 -32.10 13.33
C ARG A 342 23.14 -32.04 13.58
N VAL A 343 22.44 -33.16 13.48
CA VAL A 343 21.02 -33.28 13.79
C VAL A 343 20.89 -34.22 14.97
N GLU A 344 20.11 -33.82 15.98
CA GLU A 344 19.86 -34.61 17.19
C GLU A 344 18.36 -34.71 17.43
N GLY A 345 17.93 -35.84 18.01
CA GLY A 345 16.55 -36.06 18.39
C GLY A 345 16.42 -37.15 19.44
N THR A 346 15.20 -37.29 19.97
CA THR A 346 14.84 -38.35 20.92
C THR A 346 13.65 -39.12 20.34
N LEU A 347 13.76 -40.44 20.31
CA LEU A 347 12.64 -41.32 19.94
C LEU A 347 12.20 -42.08 21.18
N ASP A 348 10.90 -42.27 21.36
CA ASP A 348 10.35 -43.21 22.33
C ASP A 348 9.92 -44.52 21.61
N PRO A 349 10.72 -45.60 21.71
CA PRO A 349 10.36 -46.89 21.14
C PRO A 349 9.04 -47.45 21.69
N ALA A 350 8.62 -47.06 22.91
CA ALA A 350 7.34 -47.49 23.47
C ALA A 350 6.14 -46.96 22.68
N ASN A 351 6.31 -45.85 21.96
CA ASN A 351 5.29 -45.24 21.10
C ASN A 351 5.47 -45.62 19.61
N ASN A 352 6.41 -46.52 19.30
CA ASN A 352 6.85 -46.82 17.93
C ASN A 352 7.33 -45.58 17.16
N ASP A 353 7.97 -44.65 17.85
CA ASP A 353 8.47 -43.43 17.22
C ASP A 353 9.52 -43.73 16.15
N ALA A 354 9.36 -43.06 15.02
CA ALA A 354 10.36 -42.97 13.96
C ALA A 354 10.42 -41.54 13.43
N ALA A 355 11.57 -41.16 12.91
CA ALA A 355 11.81 -39.87 12.28
C ALA A 355 12.38 -40.08 10.88
N ASP A 356 11.76 -39.44 9.90
CA ASP A 356 12.21 -39.44 8.51
C ASP A 356 12.81 -38.08 8.16
N TRP A 357 14.09 -38.06 7.83
CA TRP A 357 14.84 -36.86 7.49
C TRP A 357 15.12 -36.82 5.99
N TRP A 358 14.52 -35.87 5.30
CA TRP A 358 14.72 -35.57 3.89
C TRP A 358 15.84 -34.55 3.70
N ILE A 359 16.87 -34.90 2.94
CA ILE A 359 18.02 -34.05 2.61
C ILE A 359 17.86 -33.61 1.14
N LEU A 360 17.54 -32.33 0.92
CA LEU A 360 16.89 -31.85 -0.30
C LEU A 360 17.82 -31.14 -1.28
N GLU A 361 18.75 -30.31 -0.78
CA GLU A 361 19.67 -29.54 -1.62
C GLU A 361 21.09 -30.09 -1.52
N ARG A 362 21.72 -30.35 -2.68
CA ARG A 362 23.16 -30.63 -2.88
C ARG A 362 23.77 -31.76 -2.03
N TYR A 363 22.96 -32.74 -1.62
CA TYR A 363 23.54 -33.97 -1.09
C TYR A 363 24.20 -34.76 -2.24
N ASP A 364 25.53 -34.66 -2.32
CA ASP A 364 26.37 -35.58 -3.07
C ASP A 364 27.12 -36.47 -2.08
N ALA A 365 26.92 -37.79 -2.18
CA ALA A 365 27.60 -38.78 -1.34
C ALA A 365 29.13 -38.78 -1.54
N GLY A 366 29.63 -38.20 -2.64
CA GLY A 366 31.05 -37.97 -2.90
C GLY A 366 31.60 -36.69 -2.28
N GLU A 367 30.75 -35.73 -1.93
CA GLU A 367 31.16 -34.42 -1.38
C GLU A 367 30.84 -34.28 0.11
N VAL A 368 29.98 -35.14 0.66
CA VAL A 368 29.53 -35.11 2.05
C VAL A 368 29.85 -36.43 2.78
N ASN A 369 30.61 -36.33 3.85
CA ASN A 369 30.82 -37.41 4.81
C ASN A 369 29.66 -37.45 5.81
N PHE A 370 28.88 -38.52 5.78
CA PHE A 370 27.80 -38.79 6.71
C PHE A 370 28.29 -39.65 7.89
N ARG A 371 28.08 -39.16 9.11
CA ARG A 371 28.45 -39.86 10.34
C ARG A 371 27.21 -40.08 11.22
N PRO A 372 26.61 -41.28 11.21
CA PRO A 372 25.52 -41.60 12.12
C PRO A 372 26.04 -41.84 13.53
N ALA A 373 25.23 -41.51 14.55
CA ALA A 373 25.45 -41.98 15.91
C ALA A 373 25.45 -43.51 15.96
N ARG A 374 26.22 -44.04 16.92
CA ARG A 374 26.14 -45.45 17.32
C ARG A 374 25.68 -45.48 18.76
N GLY A 375 24.63 -46.24 19.05
CA GLY A 375 24.05 -46.33 20.38
C GLY A 375 23.06 -47.47 20.48
N ASN A 376 22.67 -47.79 21.71
CA ASN A 376 21.53 -48.66 21.98
C ASN A 376 20.26 -47.79 21.98
N GLY A 377 19.12 -48.35 21.58
CA GLY A 377 17.85 -47.64 21.70
C GLY A 377 17.30 -47.06 20.39
N PHE A 378 18.09 -47.06 19.31
CA PHE A 378 17.66 -46.58 17.99
C PHE A 378 18.44 -47.28 16.86
N GLN A 379 17.87 -47.26 15.66
CA GLN A 379 18.51 -47.69 14.42
C GLN A 379 18.42 -46.57 13.39
N ILE A 380 19.58 -46.19 12.83
CA ILE A 380 19.66 -45.27 11.69
C ILE A 380 19.81 -46.13 10.43
N ASP A 381 18.80 -46.08 9.54
CA ASP A 381 18.81 -46.81 8.28
C ASP A 381 19.84 -46.19 7.30
N ARG A 382 20.17 -46.92 6.24
CA ARG A 382 21.02 -46.38 5.18
C ARG A 382 20.31 -45.23 4.46
N LEU A 383 21.08 -44.26 3.97
CA LEU A 383 20.55 -43.18 3.14
C LEU A 383 19.95 -43.75 1.84
N PHE A 384 18.70 -43.39 1.56
CA PHE A 384 17.99 -43.77 0.35
C PHE A 384 17.92 -42.57 -0.59
N GLN A 385 18.59 -42.67 -1.75
CA GLN A 385 18.47 -41.64 -2.78
C GLN A 385 17.15 -41.82 -3.54
N THR A 386 16.40 -40.73 -3.67
CA THR A 386 15.18 -40.64 -4.48
C THR A 386 15.35 -39.51 -5.50
N PRO A 387 14.51 -39.45 -6.55
CA PRO A 387 14.49 -38.31 -7.48
C PRO A 387 14.23 -36.95 -6.82
N GLN A 388 13.61 -36.94 -5.63
CA GLN A 388 13.20 -35.74 -4.90
C GLN A 388 14.23 -35.30 -3.84
N GLY A 389 15.15 -36.19 -3.43
CA GLY A 389 16.15 -35.90 -2.40
C GLY A 389 16.77 -37.17 -1.83
N THR A 390 17.49 -37.05 -0.72
CA THR A 390 18.02 -38.22 0.01
C THR A 390 17.29 -38.38 1.33
N LEU A 391 16.68 -39.55 1.54
CA LEU A 391 15.94 -39.88 2.75
C LEU A 391 16.81 -40.63 3.75
N LEU A 392 16.74 -40.23 5.01
CA LEU A 392 17.32 -40.93 6.17
C LEU A 392 16.21 -41.29 7.15
N ARG A 393 16.04 -42.58 7.45
CA ARG A 393 15.09 -43.03 8.47
C ARG A 393 15.80 -43.37 9.77
N VAL A 394 15.27 -42.89 10.89
CA VAL A 394 15.69 -43.26 12.24
C VAL A 394 14.52 -43.89 12.97
N ARG A 395 14.72 -45.07 13.55
CA ARG A 395 13.68 -45.83 14.26
C ARG A 395 14.08 -46.04 15.71
N GLY A 396 13.13 -45.92 16.64
CA GLY A 396 13.33 -46.36 18.01
C GLY A 396 13.50 -47.89 18.07
N THR A 397 14.41 -48.37 18.92
CA THR A 397 14.58 -49.80 19.20
C THR A 397 14.65 -50.02 20.71
N GLY A 398 14.04 -51.07 21.24
CA GLY A 398 14.05 -51.33 22.69
C GLY A 398 12.83 -50.75 23.42
N SER A 399 12.99 -50.38 24.70
CA SER A 399 11.87 -50.11 25.63
C SER A 399 11.98 -48.80 26.41
N ALA A 400 12.95 -47.94 26.08
CA ALA A 400 13.17 -46.67 26.76
C ALA A 400 13.53 -45.60 25.71
N ALA A 401 13.19 -44.35 26.01
CA ALA A 401 13.52 -43.22 25.16
C ALA A 401 15.02 -43.15 24.87
N ALA A 402 15.35 -42.97 23.60
CA ALA A 402 16.72 -43.03 23.10
C ALA A 402 17.06 -41.77 22.33
N ASN A 403 18.18 -41.16 22.69
CA ASN A 403 18.73 -40.02 21.97
C ASN A 403 19.55 -40.51 20.79
N TYR A 404 19.30 -39.95 19.61
CA TYR A 404 20.06 -40.21 18.40
C TYR A 404 20.66 -38.91 17.86
N TRP A 405 21.69 -39.04 17.03
CA TRP A 405 22.20 -37.95 16.24
C TRP A 405 22.80 -38.44 14.92
N PHE A 406 22.96 -37.55 13.96
CA PHE A 406 23.80 -37.76 12.79
C PHE A 406 24.49 -36.47 12.37
N GLU A 407 25.64 -36.60 11.71
CA GLU A 407 26.41 -35.46 11.22
C GLU A 407 26.64 -35.53 9.71
N LEU A 408 26.64 -34.37 9.06
CA LEU A 408 27.08 -34.15 7.69
C LEU A 408 28.29 -33.22 7.71
N ARG A 409 29.38 -33.62 7.06
CA ARG A 409 30.63 -32.84 6.94
C ARG A 409 31.08 -32.80 5.47
N PRO A 410 31.68 -31.72 4.97
CA PRO A 410 32.24 -31.74 3.63
C PRO A 410 33.47 -32.66 3.60
N VAL A 411 33.61 -33.49 2.56
CA VAL A 411 34.75 -34.42 2.39
C VAL A 411 36.08 -33.66 2.29
N ASN A 412 36.06 -32.48 1.68
CA ASN A 412 37.20 -31.57 1.65
C ASN A 412 36.99 -30.49 2.71
N GLN A 413 37.93 -30.30 3.64
CA GLN A 413 37.88 -29.28 4.71
C GLN A 413 37.81 -27.82 4.21
N ARG A 414 37.83 -27.60 2.89
CA ARG A 414 37.64 -26.30 2.22
C ARG A 414 36.24 -26.12 1.62
N GLY A 415 35.40 -27.14 1.64
CA GLY A 415 34.02 -27.10 1.14
C GLY A 415 33.11 -26.41 2.14
N ARG A 416 32.30 -25.48 1.65
CA ARG A 416 31.20 -24.87 2.40
C ARG A 416 29.97 -25.75 2.18
N LEU A 417 29.38 -26.30 3.25
CA LEU A 417 28.14 -27.07 3.12
C LEU A 417 26.96 -26.12 2.89
N GLN A 418 26.16 -26.45 1.89
CA GLN A 418 24.84 -25.88 1.69
C GLN A 418 23.85 -27.03 1.59
N VAL A 419 23.08 -27.26 2.65
CA VAL A 419 22.15 -28.39 2.73
C VAL A 419 20.85 -27.92 3.35
N THR A 420 19.75 -28.44 2.81
CA THR A 420 18.42 -28.32 3.40
C THR A 420 17.99 -29.70 3.91
N ILE A 421 17.62 -29.81 5.18
CA ILE A 421 17.16 -31.05 5.83
C ILE A 421 15.74 -30.83 6.37
N HIS A 422 14.83 -31.77 6.18
CA HIS A 422 13.42 -31.67 6.58
C HIS A 422 12.97 -32.92 7.32
N GLU A 423 12.24 -32.78 8.42
CA GLU A 423 11.64 -33.93 9.13
C GLU A 423 10.22 -34.19 8.61
N SER A 424 9.93 -35.38 8.11
CA SER A 424 8.58 -35.79 7.69
C SER A 424 7.82 -36.39 8.86
N PRO A 425 6.50 -36.10 9.00
CA PRO A 425 5.65 -36.84 9.91
C PRO A 425 5.66 -38.33 9.56
N ASN A 426 5.71 -39.17 10.60
CA ASN A 426 5.71 -40.62 10.51
C ASN A 426 4.29 -41.12 10.23
N ASP A 427 3.91 -41.17 8.96
CA ASP A 427 2.78 -41.96 8.49
C ASP A 427 3.35 -43.07 7.58
N ASP A 428 2.73 -44.26 7.51
CA ASP A 428 3.28 -45.46 6.84
C ASP A 428 3.65 -45.28 5.34
N ARG A 429 3.44 -44.07 4.79
CA ARG A 429 3.72 -43.67 3.41
C ARG A 429 4.74 -42.56 3.23
N SER A 430 5.31 -41.98 4.30
CA SER A 430 6.31 -40.90 4.30
C SER A 430 6.50 -40.21 2.95
N GLU A 431 5.49 -39.42 2.55
CA GLU A 431 5.53 -38.72 1.27
C GLU A 431 6.50 -37.54 1.37
N PHE A 432 7.07 -37.15 0.23
CA PHE A 432 7.92 -35.96 0.19
C PHE A 432 7.12 -34.74 0.67
N PRO A 433 7.67 -33.88 1.54
CA PRO A 433 6.90 -32.86 2.25
C PRO A 433 6.47 -31.64 1.41
N TYR A 434 6.68 -31.68 0.08
CA TYR A 434 6.38 -30.61 -0.86
C TYR A 434 5.60 -31.09 -2.08
#